data_AF-A0A803YJP7-F1
#
_entry.id   AF-A0A803YJP7-F1
#
_cell.length_a   1.000
_cell.length_b   1.000
_cell.length_c   1.000
_cell.angle_alpha   90.00
_cell.angle_beta   90.00
_cell.angle_gamma   90.00
#
_symmetry.space_group_name_H-M   'P 1'
#
loop_
_entity.id
_entity.type
_entity.pdbx_description
1 polymer ?
#
loop_
_entity_poly.entity_id
_entity_poly.type
_entity_poly.pdbx_seq_one_letter_code
_entity_poly.pdbx_strand_id
1 'polypeptide(L)'
;MWDLPEGLTSQFLCQLMERGPLRSLVFIQRAVPRGGTPAAPTRHAFAFSAQVNTAMHEAKLMEECDELMEIIRQRKQVIAVKIKETKVMKLRKLAQQVANCRQCLERSTVLINQAEHILKENDHARFLQTARNVAERVAMATASSQVLIPDINFNDAFENFALDFSREKKLLEGLDYLTAPNPPSVREELCTASHDTITVHWISEDEFSVSSYELQYTIFTGQANFISLYNSMDSWMIVPNIKQNHYTVHGLQSGTRYIFLVKAINQAGSRNSEPARLKTNSQPFKLDPKMAHKKLKISNDGLQMEKDESSLKKSHTPERFSGTGCYGAAGNVFIDSGCHYWEVVVGSSTWYAIGVAYKSAPKNEWIGKNSSSWVFSRCNNNFVVRHNNKEMLVEVHPQMKRLGVLLDYDNNALSFYDPANSLHLHTFEVSFILPVCPTFTIWNKSLMILSGLPAPDFIDYPEQQECNCRPQESPYVSGMKACH
;
A
#
# COMPACT_ATOMS: atom_id res chain seq x y z
N MET A 1 34.88 50.48 -0.28
CA MET A 1 34.73 51.94 -0.19
C MET A 1 33.50 52.33 -1.00
N TRP A 2 32.32 52.30 -0.38
CA TRP A 2 31.09 52.92 -0.89
C TRP A 2 30.19 53.19 0.34
N ASP A 3 29.85 54.44 0.56
CA ASP A 3 29.15 54.95 1.75
C ASP A 3 27.66 54.56 1.78
N LEU A 4 27.19 54.17 2.97
CA LEU A 4 25.80 53.85 3.29
C LEU A 4 25.05 55.13 3.73
N PRO A 5 23.77 55.33 3.32
CA PRO A 5 22.89 56.28 4.00
C PRO A 5 22.35 55.62 5.29
N GLU A 6 22.65 56.23 6.43
CA GLU A 6 22.13 55.86 7.74
C GLU A 6 20.60 56.09 7.80
N GLY A 7 19.82 55.05 8.12
CA GLY A 7 18.43 55.26 8.55
C GLY A 7 17.41 54.13 8.35
N LEU A 8 17.64 53.17 7.43
CA LEU A 8 16.62 52.15 7.11
C LEU A 8 17.13 50.70 7.03
N THR A 9 18.42 50.47 7.27
CA THR A 9 19.05 49.16 7.02
C THR A 9 18.99 48.20 8.21
N SER A 10 19.12 48.67 9.45
CA SER A 10 19.21 47.77 10.61
C SER A 10 17.89 47.04 10.95
N GLN A 11 16.75 47.74 10.97
CA GLN A 11 15.44 47.12 11.26
C GLN A 11 14.96 46.19 10.13
N PHE A 12 15.24 46.54 8.88
CA PHE A 12 14.83 45.75 7.72
C PHE A 12 15.65 44.46 7.61
N LEU A 13 16.94 44.50 7.95
CA LEU A 13 17.81 43.33 8.00
C LEU A 13 17.46 42.37 9.15
N CYS A 14 17.10 42.89 10.34
CA CYS A 14 16.65 42.04 11.45
C CYS A 14 15.35 41.28 11.15
N GLN A 15 14.36 41.92 10.50
CA GLN A 15 13.11 41.26 10.11
C GLN A 15 13.28 40.17 9.03
N LEU A 16 14.35 40.26 8.24
CA LEU A 16 14.74 39.28 7.22
C LEU A 16 15.45 38.05 7.81
N MET A 17 16.16 38.21 8.94
CA MET A 17 16.83 37.11 9.64
C MET A 17 15.87 36.21 10.43
N GLU A 18 14.75 36.74 10.94
CA GLU A 18 13.74 35.95 11.67
C GLU A 18 12.87 35.07 10.76
N ARG A 19 12.89 35.32 9.45
CA ARG A 19 12.05 34.62 8.47
C ARG A 19 12.92 33.66 7.67
N GLY A 20 12.57 32.37 7.70
CA GLY A 20 13.25 31.35 6.89
C GLY A 20 13.29 31.70 5.38
N PRO A 21 14.21 31.10 4.61
CA PRO A 21 14.65 31.58 3.30
C PRO A 21 13.52 31.81 2.27
N LEU A 22 12.50 30.95 2.27
CA LEU A 22 11.34 31.08 1.38
C LEU A 22 10.44 32.28 1.75
N ARG A 23 10.26 32.57 3.04
CA ARG A 23 9.44 33.70 3.51
C ARG A 23 10.13 35.04 3.26
N SER A 24 11.45 35.05 3.28
CA SER A 24 12.28 36.22 2.96
C SER A 24 12.22 36.59 1.48
N LEU A 25 12.24 35.59 0.59
CA LEU A 25 12.04 35.78 -0.86
C LEU A 25 10.67 36.38 -1.20
N VAL A 26 9.59 35.89 -0.58
CA VAL A 26 8.23 36.40 -0.79
C VAL A 26 8.06 37.83 -0.26
N PHE A 27 8.73 38.16 0.86
CA PHE A 27 8.66 39.50 1.44
C PHE A 27 9.37 40.55 0.56
N ILE A 28 10.51 40.18 -0.04
CA ILE A 28 11.24 41.07 -0.95
C ILE A 28 10.48 41.28 -2.27
N GLN A 29 9.82 40.24 -2.81
CA GLN A 29 9.01 40.37 -4.04
C GLN A 29 7.79 41.29 -3.87
N ARG A 30 7.20 41.35 -2.67
CA ARG A 30 6.08 42.26 -2.37
C ARG A 30 6.49 43.73 -2.20
N ALA A 31 7.76 44.01 -1.93
CA ALA A 31 8.26 45.37 -1.71
C ALA A 31 8.68 46.10 -3.00
N VAL A 32 8.70 45.43 -4.16
CA VAL A 32 9.06 46.04 -5.45
C VAL A 32 7.81 46.57 -6.16
N PRO A 33 7.67 47.88 -6.42
CA PRO A 33 6.59 48.40 -7.24
C PRO A 33 6.74 47.87 -8.68
N ARG A 34 5.65 47.34 -9.26
CA ARG A 34 5.63 46.87 -10.65
C ARG A 34 5.94 48.03 -11.60
N GLY A 35 7.17 48.11 -12.10
CA GLY A 35 7.54 49.01 -13.20
C GLY A 35 8.93 49.65 -13.15
N GLY A 36 9.69 49.54 -12.07
CA GLY A 36 11.06 50.09 -11.98
C GLY A 36 12.14 49.02 -12.08
N THR A 37 13.22 49.29 -12.81
CA THR A 37 14.47 48.49 -12.74
C THR A 37 14.88 48.28 -11.28
N PRO A 38 15.24 47.06 -10.85
CA PRO A 38 15.52 46.78 -9.43
C PRO A 38 16.71 47.63 -8.98
N ALA A 39 16.45 48.57 -8.05
CA ALA A 39 17.45 49.47 -7.52
C ALA A 39 18.58 48.66 -6.87
N ALA A 40 19.82 49.14 -7.01
CA ALA A 40 21.04 48.51 -6.47
C ALA A 40 20.93 48.00 -5.01
N PRO A 41 20.20 48.64 -4.07
CA PRO A 41 20.04 48.15 -2.70
C PRO A 41 19.40 46.76 -2.60
N THR A 42 18.45 46.44 -3.49
CA THR A 42 17.76 45.14 -3.50
C THR A 42 18.71 44.01 -3.92
N ARG A 43 19.59 44.28 -4.89
CA ARG A 43 20.62 43.32 -5.32
C ARG A 43 21.66 43.08 -4.22
N HIS A 44 22.03 44.10 -3.45
CA HIS A 44 22.97 43.97 -2.33
C HIS A 44 22.35 43.18 -1.17
N ALA A 45 21.07 43.40 -0.85
CA ALA A 45 20.35 42.60 0.14
C ALA A 45 20.20 41.13 -0.28
N PHE A 46 19.90 40.87 -1.56
CA PHE A 46 19.89 39.51 -2.10
C PHE A 46 21.27 38.85 -2.02
N ALA A 47 22.34 39.54 -2.45
CA ALA A 47 23.71 39.03 -2.38
C ALA A 47 24.14 38.73 -0.93
N PHE A 48 23.83 39.61 0.02
CA PHE A 48 24.11 39.41 1.44
C PHE A 48 23.33 38.22 2.02
N SER A 49 22.03 38.10 1.70
CA SER A 49 21.22 36.95 2.13
C SER A 49 21.70 35.62 1.53
N ALA A 50 22.18 35.65 0.28
CA ALA A 50 22.76 34.48 -0.38
C ALA A 50 24.07 34.08 0.29
N GLN A 51 24.96 35.04 0.59
CA GLN A 51 26.20 34.79 1.32
C GLN A 51 25.98 34.21 2.72
N VAL A 52 25.04 34.77 3.48
CA VAL A 52 24.70 34.27 4.82
C VAL A 52 24.11 32.85 4.76
N ASN A 53 23.24 32.57 3.78
CA ASN A 53 22.72 31.21 3.56
C ASN A 53 23.83 30.22 3.18
N THR A 54 24.75 30.61 2.28
CA THR A 54 25.88 29.76 1.89
C THR A 54 26.77 29.45 3.09
N ALA A 55 27.12 30.43 3.92
CA ALA A 55 27.92 30.23 5.12
C ALA A 55 27.22 29.31 6.14
N MET A 56 25.90 29.40 6.28
CA MET A 56 25.13 28.53 7.16
C MET A 56 25.09 27.08 6.68
N HIS A 57 25.00 26.86 5.35
CA HIS A 57 25.08 25.52 4.77
C HIS A 57 26.49 24.92 4.90
N GLU A 58 27.54 25.73 4.75
CA GLU A 58 28.93 25.32 4.98
C GLU A 58 29.16 24.91 6.45
N ALA A 59 28.64 25.69 7.40
CA ALA A 59 28.74 25.36 8.83
C ALA A 59 28.02 24.05 9.16
N LYS A 60 26.81 23.83 8.63
CA LYS A 60 26.06 22.58 8.85
C LYS A 60 26.75 21.38 8.20
N LEU A 61 27.35 21.55 7.01
CA LEU A 61 28.15 20.50 6.38
C LEU A 61 29.35 20.11 7.25
N MET A 62 30.06 21.10 7.79
CA MET A 62 31.18 20.83 8.70
C MET A 62 30.74 20.05 9.94
N GLU A 63 29.62 20.44 10.56
CA GLU A 63 29.07 19.77 11.75
C GLU A 63 28.73 18.27 11.47
N GLU A 64 28.02 17.98 10.39
CA GLU A 64 27.67 16.60 10.01
C GLU A 64 28.91 15.76 9.64
N CYS A 65 29.90 16.36 8.98
CA CYS A 65 31.18 15.70 8.69
C CYS A 65 31.97 15.38 9.97
N ASP A 66 32.02 16.30 10.93
CA ASP A 66 32.69 16.11 12.21
C ASP A 66 32.01 14.99 13.02
N GLU A 67 30.68 14.92 13.00
CA GLU A 67 29.92 13.85 13.66
C GLU A 67 30.24 12.48 13.04
N LEU A 68 30.24 12.36 11.71
CA LEU A 68 30.65 11.13 11.02
C LEU A 68 32.08 10.70 11.37
N MET A 69 33.01 11.64 11.41
CA MET A 69 34.40 11.40 11.79
C MET A 69 34.51 10.89 13.22
N GLU A 70 33.73 11.44 14.16
CA GLU A 70 33.73 10.99 15.55
C GLU A 70 33.13 9.58 15.68
N ILE A 71 32.06 9.23 14.96
CA ILE A 71 31.51 7.87 14.93
C ILE A 71 32.58 6.87 14.42
N ILE A 72 33.28 7.19 13.33
CA ILE A 72 34.36 6.36 12.80
C ILE A 72 35.48 6.20 13.83
N ARG A 73 35.87 7.29 14.50
CA ARG A 73 36.92 7.28 15.54
C ARG A 73 36.53 6.40 16.72
N GLN A 74 35.28 6.50 17.19
CA GLN A 74 34.74 5.66 18.26
C GLN A 74 34.73 4.18 17.86
N ARG A 75 34.27 3.85 16.64
CA ARG A 75 34.27 2.46 16.16
C ARG A 75 35.67 1.88 16.00
N LYS A 76 36.63 2.66 15.51
CA LYS A 76 38.05 2.27 15.48
C LYS A 76 38.56 1.89 16.87
N GLN A 77 38.25 2.69 17.89
CA GLN A 77 38.68 2.42 19.27
C GLN A 77 38.08 1.11 19.80
N VAL A 78 36.78 0.88 19.58
CA VAL A 78 36.08 -0.35 19.99
C VAL A 78 36.68 -1.58 19.33
N ILE A 79 36.93 -1.55 18.02
CA ILE A 79 37.52 -2.66 17.28
C ILE A 79 38.96 -2.91 17.77
N ALA A 80 39.76 -1.86 17.97
CA ALA A 80 41.12 -1.98 18.47
C ALA A 80 41.19 -2.62 19.87
N VAL A 81 40.26 -2.29 20.77
CA VAL A 81 40.14 -2.93 22.09
C VAL A 81 39.83 -4.41 21.93
N LYS A 82 38.83 -4.78 21.12
CA LYS A 82 38.49 -6.20 20.88
C LYS A 82 39.66 -7.01 20.31
N ILE A 83 40.44 -6.43 19.39
CA ILE A 83 41.66 -7.08 18.86
C ILE A 83 42.67 -7.32 19.98
N LYS A 84 42.92 -6.31 20.83
CA LYS A 84 43.86 -6.41 21.97
C LYS A 84 43.40 -7.46 22.97
N GLU A 85 42.13 -7.46 23.35
CA GLU A 85 41.55 -8.46 24.28
C GLU A 85 41.65 -9.87 23.71
N THR A 86 41.33 -10.05 22.43
CA THR A 86 41.44 -11.32 21.73
C THR A 86 42.89 -11.80 21.71
N LYS A 87 43.85 -10.91 21.42
CA LYS A 87 45.29 -11.23 21.48
C LYS A 87 45.72 -11.66 22.88
N VAL A 88 45.33 -10.91 23.91
CA VAL A 88 45.66 -11.24 25.32
C VAL A 88 45.06 -12.59 25.70
N MET A 89 43.82 -12.86 25.34
CA MET A 89 43.16 -14.16 25.61
C MET A 89 43.90 -15.32 24.92
N LYS A 90 44.26 -15.16 23.64
CA LYS A 90 45.02 -16.17 22.87
C LYS A 90 46.41 -16.42 23.47
N LEU A 91 47.14 -15.35 23.80
CA LEU A 91 48.45 -15.45 24.47
C LEU A 91 48.35 -16.14 25.83
N ARG A 92 47.29 -15.87 26.60
CA ARG A 92 47.05 -16.53 27.90
C ARG A 92 46.79 -18.02 27.74
N LYS A 93 45.98 -18.42 26.74
CA LYS A 93 45.75 -19.84 26.41
C LYS A 93 47.06 -20.54 26.02
N LEU A 94 47.88 -19.90 25.19
CA LEU A 94 49.18 -20.42 24.78
C LEU A 94 50.13 -20.58 25.97
N ALA A 95 50.24 -19.56 26.83
CA ALA A 95 51.09 -19.60 28.02
C ALA A 95 50.67 -20.72 28.98
N GLN A 96 49.35 -20.93 29.17
CA GLN A 96 48.85 -22.03 30.00
C GLN A 96 49.23 -23.40 29.42
N GLN A 97 49.16 -23.57 28.10
CA GLN A 97 49.58 -24.81 27.46
C GLN A 97 51.09 -25.06 27.60
N VAL A 98 51.92 -24.03 27.40
CA VAL A 98 53.37 -24.14 27.62
C VAL A 98 53.67 -24.54 29.06
N ALA A 99 52.97 -23.96 30.04
CA ALA A 99 53.11 -24.34 31.44
C ALA A 99 52.72 -25.81 31.71
N ASN A 100 51.62 -26.27 31.11
CA ASN A 100 51.17 -27.67 31.23
C ASN A 100 52.20 -28.65 30.61
N CYS A 101 52.72 -28.34 29.42
CA CYS A 101 53.75 -29.16 28.77
C CYS A 101 55.03 -29.21 29.60
N ARG A 102 55.48 -28.07 30.12
CA ARG A 102 56.66 -28.00 30.99
C ARG A 102 56.48 -28.84 32.25
N GLN A 103 55.33 -28.75 32.90
CA GLN A 103 55.04 -29.56 34.08
C GLN A 103 55.04 -31.06 33.76
N CYS A 104 54.53 -31.45 32.59
CA CYS A 104 54.57 -32.84 32.17
C CYS A 104 56.00 -33.33 31.92
N LEU A 105 56.82 -32.52 31.24
CA LEU A 105 58.23 -32.82 31.02
C LEU A 105 58.98 -33.00 32.35
N GLU A 106 58.79 -32.08 33.30
CA GLU A 106 59.41 -32.17 34.64
C GLU A 106 58.99 -33.46 35.37
N ARG A 107 57.70 -33.84 35.32
CA ARG A 107 57.21 -35.10 35.89
C ARG A 107 57.84 -36.32 35.23
N SER A 108 57.97 -36.32 33.91
CA SER A 108 58.61 -37.40 33.15
C SER A 108 60.10 -37.51 33.49
N THR A 109 60.82 -36.40 33.60
CA THR A 109 62.23 -36.39 34.02
C THR A 109 62.42 -36.99 35.40
N VAL A 110 61.55 -36.67 36.36
CA VAL A 110 61.60 -37.28 37.70
C VAL A 110 61.36 -38.78 37.65
N LEU A 111 60.39 -39.25 36.85
CA LEU A 111 60.13 -40.68 36.66
C LEU A 111 61.31 -41.42 36.01
N ILE A 112 61.97 -40.79 35.03
CA ILE A 112 63.18 -41.34 34.40
C ILE A 112 64.30 -41.48 35.42
N ASN A 113 64.59 -40.43 36.19
CA ASN A 113 65.62 -40.48 37.24
C ASN A 113 65.30 -41.54 38.31
N GLN A 114 64.02 -41.73 38.67
CA GLN A 114 63.59 -42.80 39.58
C GLN A 114 63.82 -44.19 38.99
N ALA A 115 63.51 -44.39 37.70
CA ALA A 115 63.78 -45.64 37.00
C ALA A 115 65.29 -45.93 36.94
N GLU A 116 66.12 -44.93 36.61
CA GLU A 116 67.58 -45.06 36.58
C GLU A 116 68.18 -45.42 37.94
N HIS A 117 67.65 -44.88 39.04
CA HIS A 117 68.11 -45.22 40.38
C HIS A 117 67.73 -46.66 40.75
N ILE A 118 66.51 -47.11 40.44
CA ILE A 118 66.07 -48.48 40.71
C ILE A 118 66.87 -49.50 39.91
N LEU A 119 67.28 -49.18 38.68
CA LEU A 119 68.16 -50.03 37.88
C LEU A 119 69.54 -50.30 38.52
N LYS A 120 69.92 -49.53 39.56
CA LYS A 120 71.16 -49.71 40.33
C LYS A 120 70.95 -50.43 41.68
N GLU A 121 69.73 -50.88 41.99
CA GLU A 121 69.42 -51.57 43.25
C GLU A 121 69.95 -53.01 43.24
N ASN A 122 70.73 -53.38 44.27
CA ASN A 122 71.39 -54.70 44.35
C ASN A 122 70.53 -55.78 45.03
N ASP A 123 69.47 -55.39 45.75
CA ASP A 123 68.53 -56.32 46.39
C ASP A 123 67.39 -56.69 45.43
N HIS A 124 67.33 -57.98 45.08
CA HIS A 124 66.40 -58.50 44.08
C HIS A 124 64.93 -58.41 44.52
N ALA A 125 64.63 -58.60 45.81
CA ALA A 125 63.26 -58.54 46.32
C ALA A 125 62.76 -57.09 46.34
N ARG A 126 63.63 -56.16 46.77
CA ARG A 126 63.33 -54.72 46.81
C ARG A 126 63.22 -54.12 45.40
N PHE A 127 64.07 -54.56 44.49
CA PHE A 127 64.03 -54.20 43.07
C PHE A 127 62.68 -54.57 42.46
N LEU A 128 62.24 -55.84 42.59
CA LEU A 128 60.98 -56.28 41.99
C LEU A 128 59.75 -55.53 42.54
N GLN A 129 59.75 -55.18 43.83
CA GLN A 129 58.65 -54.44 44.43
C GLN A 129 58.58 -52.97 43.97
N THR A 130 59.71 -52.29 43.82
CA THR A 130 59.78 -50.88 43.40
C THR A 130 59.73 -50.69 41.88
N ALA A 131 60.32 -51.62 41.11
CA ALA A 131 60.31 -51.59 39.65
C ALA A 131 58.88 -51.69 39.08
N ARG A 132 58.02 -52.53 39.68
CA ARG A 132 56.61 -52.64 39.28
C ARG A 132 55.85 -51.32 39.42
N ASN A 133 56.04 -50.63 40.55
CA ASN A 133 55.37 -49.34 40.81
C ASN A 133 55.83 -48.26 39.81
N VAL A 134 57.13 -48.18 39.53
CA VAL A 134 57.66 -47.22 38.55
C VAL A 134 57.22 -47.58 37.13
N ALA A 135 57.19 -48.86 36.76
CA ALA A 135 56.69 -49.29 35.46
C ALA A 135 55.21 -48.91 35.25
N GLU A 136 54.35 -49.11 36.26
CA GLU A 136 52.95 -48.67 36.22
C GLU A 136 52.84 -47.15 36.08
N ARG A 137 53.65 -46.37 36.82
CA ARG A 137 53.66 -44.90 36.72
C ARG A 137 54.20 -44.38 35.38
N VAL A 138 55.19 -45.06 34.79
CA VAL A 138 55.72 -44.75 33.45
C VAL A 138 54.68 -45.09 32.37
N ALA A 139 53.98 -46.21 32.49
CA ALA A 139 52.90 -46.56 31.57
C ALA A 139 51.76 -45.52 31.61
N MET A 140 51.35 -45.08 32.80
CA MET A 140 50.34 -44.03 32.98
C MET A 140 50.80 -42.66 32.43
N ALA A 141 52.08 -42.30 32.65
CA ALA A 141 52.67 -41.07 32.09
C ALA A 141 52.77 -41.13 30.54
N THR A 142 53.04 -42.30 29.98
CA THR A 142 53.14 -42.53 28.53
C THR A 142 51.76 -42.48 27.87
N ALA A 143 50.74 -43.10 28.49
CA ALA A 143 49.36 -43.02 28.04
C ALA A 143 48.80 -41.59 28.10
N SER A 144 49.12 -40.83 29.15
CA SER A 144 48.75 -39.41 29.25
C SER A 144 49.56 -38.50 28.32
N SER A 145 50.73 -38.92 27.85
CA SER A 145 51.53 -38.17 26.86
C SER A 145 50.97 -38.25 25.44
N GLN A 146 50.14 -39.23 25.10
CA GLN A 146 49.40 -39.24 23.82
C GLN A 146 48.37 -38.11 23.75
N VAL A 147 47.99 -37.53 24.90
CA VAL A 147 47.16 -36.31 25.01
C VAL A 147 47.99 -35.02 24.83
N LEU A 148 49.33 -35.10 24.81
CA LEU A 148 50.24 -33.95 24.63
C LEU A 148 50.59 -33.65 23.18
N ILE A 149 50.11 -34.44 22.21
CA ILE A 149 50.15 -34.00 20.81
C ILE A 149 49.21 -32.79 20.73
N PRO A 150 49.72 -31.57 20.46
CA PRO A 150 48.84 -30.41 20.43
C PRO A 150 47.92 -30.54 19.23
N ASP A 151 46.65 -30.92 19.44
CA ASP A 151 45.57 -30.75 18.46
C ASP A 151 45.22 -29.26 18.34
N ILE A 152 46.20 -28.43 18.02
CA ILE A 152 45.99 -27.03 17.72
C ILE A 152 46.30 -26.87 16.25
N ASN A 153 45.26 -26.99 15.44
CA ASN A 153 45.25 -26.36 14.14
C ASN A 153 45.46 -24.85 14.36
N PHE A 154 46.72 -24.40 14.31
CA PHE A 154 47.08 -22.98 14.51
C PHE A 154 46.38 -22.06 13.50
N ASN A 155 45.88 -22.59 12.39
CA ASN A 155 45.10 -21.81 11.43
C ASN A 155 43.75 -21.39 12.02
N ASP A 156 42.91 -22.30 12.51
CA ASP A 156 41.56 -21.95 13.00
C ASP A 156 41.58 -21.04 14.25
N ALA A 157 42.57 -21.23 15.13
CA ALA A 157 42.68 -20.41 16.33
C ALA A 157 43.09 -18.96 16.05
N PHE A 158 43.70 -18.67 14.89
CA PHE A 158 44.26 -17.36 14.56
C PHE A 158 43.57 -16.65 13.38
N GLU A 159 42.83 -17.35 12.51
CA GLU A 159 42.24 -16.76 11.29
C GLU A 159 40.92 -15.99 11.47
N ASN A 160 40.25 -16.06 12.62
CA ASN A 160 38.90 -15.47 12.78
C ASN A 160 38.84 -13.92 12.92
N PHE A 161 39.75 -13.16 12.30
CA PHE A 161 39.69 -11.69 12.32
C PHE A 161 40.00 -11.09 10.95
N ALA A 162 39.13 -11.32 9.98
CA ALA A 162 39.13 -10.59 8.71
C ALA A 162 38.46 -9.22 8.92
N LEU A 163 39.20 -8.15 8.68
CA LEU A 163 38.66 -6.79 8.63
C LEU A 163 38.35 -6.45 7.17
N ASP A 164 37.07 -6.42 6.83
CA ASP A 164 36.59 -5.90 5.55
C ASP A 164 35.75 -4.65 5.81
N PHE A 165 36.24 -3.52 5.32
CA PHE A 165 35.55 -2.22 5.37
C PHE A 165 35.16 -1.74 3.97
N SER A 166 35.20 -2.61 2.95
CA SER A 166 34.98 -2.21 1.56
C SER A 166 33.58 -1.64 1.35
N ARG A 167 32.57 -2.20 2.03
CA ARG A 167 31.18 -1.72 1.99
C ARG A 167 31.05 -0.34 2.62
N GLU A 168 31.58 -0.15 3.82
CA GLU A 168 31.53 1.11 4.57
C GLU A 168 32.30 2.20 3.85
N LYS A 169 33.46 1.86 3.27
CA LYS A 169 34.25 2.78 2.44
C LYS A 169 33.46 3.23 1.21
N LYS A 170 32.79 2.31 0.52
CA LYS A 170 31.94 2.64 -0.63
C LYS A 170 30.76 3.55 -0.25
N LEU A 171 30.19 3.38 0.95
CA LEU A 171 29.14 4.27 1.47
C LEU A 171 29.68 5.68 1.76
N LEU A 172 30.88 5.80 2.35
CA LEU A 172 31.51 7.10 2.62
C LEU A 172 31.96 7.81 1.33
N GLU A 173 32.47 7.07 0.34
CA GLU A 173 32.83 7.62 -0.98
C GLU A 173 31.60 8.09 -1.77
N GLY A 174 30.41 7.54 -1.47
CA GLY A 174 29.15 7.95 -2.07
C GLY A 174 28.40 9.04 -1.30
N LEU A 175 28.98 9.64 -0.27
CA LEU A 175 28.38 10.78 0.44
C LEU A 175 28.25 11.98 -0.51
N ASP A 176 27.03 12.39 -0.78
CA ASP A 176 26.68 13.55 -1.59
C ASP A 176 25.72 14.47 -0.82
N TYR A 177 25.47 15.68 -1.33
CA TYR A 177 24.50 16.59 -0.71
C TYR A 177 23.11 15.94 -0.65
N LEU A 178 22.36 16.20 0.44
CA LEU A 178 21.02 15.64 0.60
C LEU A 178 20.14 16.11 -0.57
N THR A 179 19.59 15.15 -1.31
CA THR A 179 18.60 15.40 -2.37
C THR A 179 17.21 15.10 -1.87
N ALA A 180 16.19 15.65 -2.55
CA ALA A 180 14.82 15.20 -2.33
C ALA A 180 14.73 13.68 -2.52
N PRO A 181 13.84 12.98 -1.79
CA PRO A 181 13.74 11.54 -1.89
C PRO A 181 13.32 11.11 -3.31
N ASN A 182 13.63 9.87 -3.68
CA ASN A 182 13.06 9.30 -4.90
C ASN A 182 11.51 9.28 -4.82
N PRO A 183 10.81 9.44 -5.96
CA PRO A 183 9.36 9.27 -6.01
C PRO A 183 8.93 7.95 -5.38
N PRO A 184 8.00 7.96 -4.41
CA PRO A 184 7.43 6.72 -3.90
C PRO A 184 6.57 6.05 -4.98
N SER A 185 6.46 4.73 -4.95
CA SER A 185 5.63 3.96 -5.86
C SER A 185 4.43 3.39 -5.12
N VAL A 186 3.22 3.79 -5.50
CA VAL A 186 1.99 3.15 -5.01
C VAL A 186 1.91 1.73 -5.55
N ARG A 187 1.58 0.77 -4.69
CA ARG A 187 1.42 -0.65 -5.02
C ARG A 187 -0.07 -0.98 -5.01
N GLU A 188 -0.73 -0.77 -6.14
CA GLU A 188 -2.19 -0.95 -6.28
C GLU A 188 -2.61 -2.37 -5.88
N GLU A 189 -1.77 -3.38 -6.13
CA GLU A 189 -2.02 -4.77 -5.78
C GLU A 189 -2.02 -5.07 -4.27
N LEU A 190 -1.44 -4.17 -3.46
CA LEU A 190 -1.47 -4.24 -2.00
C LEU A 190 -2.56 -3.36 -1.41
N CYS A 191 -3.16 -2.47 -2.21
CA CYS A 191 -4.21 -1.58 -1.75
C CYS A 191 -5.50 -2.36 -1.51
N THR A 192 -6.26 -1.92 -0.50
CA THR A 192 -7.55 -2.54 -0.16
C THR A 192 -8.64 -1.49 -0.13
N ALA A 193 -9.82 -1.84 -0.61
CA ALA A 193 -10.98 -0.96 -0.63
C ALA A 193 -12.17 -1.62 0.06
N SER A 194 -12.89 -0.82 0.83
CA SER A 194 -14.24 -1.10 1.29
C SER A 194 -15.21 -0.12 0.64
N HIS A 195 -16.46 -0.08 1.10
CA HIS A 195 -17.45 0.88 0.59
C HIS A 195 -17.18 2.33 1.00
N ASP A 196 -16.47 2.59 2.11
CA ASP A 196 -16.22 3.93 2.64
C ASP A 196 -14.75 4.17 3.02
N THR A 197 -13.88 3.19 2.77
CA THR A 197 -12.45 3.29 3.08
C THR A 197 -11.59 2.78 1.94
N ILE A 198 -10.40 3.37 1.80
CA ILE A 198 -9.33 2.87 0.93
C ILE A 198 -8.03 2.90 1.72
N THR A 199 -7.34 1.76 1.80
CA THR A 199 -5.97 1.68 2.32
C THR A 199 -5.01 1.69 1.16
N VAL A 200 -4.22 2.77 1.09
CA VAL A 200 -3.19 2.95 0.06
C VAL A 200 -1.86 2.43 0.61
N HIS A 201 -1.17 1.60 -0.15
CA HIS A 201 0.16 1.08 0.15
C HIS A 201 1.17 1.60 -0.88
N TRP A 202 2.35 1.98 -0.43
CA TRP A 202 3.43 2.42 -1.31
C TRP A 202 4.79 1.88 -0.85
N ILE A 203 5.81 2.03 -1.69
CA ILE A 203 7.20 1.70 -1.38
C ILE A 203 8.11 2.87 -1.78
N SER A 204 9.25 2.98 -1.10
CA SER A 204 10.34 3.88 -1.46
C SER A 204 11.62 3.08 -1.58
N GLU A 205 12.43 3.34 -2.61
CA GLU A 205 13.70 2.62 -2.83
C GLU A 205 14.70 2.84 -1.69
N ASP A 206 14.73 4.07 -1.15
CA ASP A 206 15.54 4.44 0.01
C ASP A 206 14.66 5.05 1.10
N GLU A 207 14.12 4.21 1.98
CA GLU A 207 13.30 4.63 3.12
C GLU A 207 14.07 5.52 4.10
N PHE A 208 15.39 5.40 4.18
CA PHE A 208 16.21 6.20 5.09
C PHE A 208 16.32 7.65 4.64
N SER A 209 16.14 7.92 3.33
CA SER A 209 16.11 9.28 2.78
C SER A 209 14.81 10.03 3.08
N VAL A 210 13.74 9.34 3.50
CA VAL A 210 12.40 9.92 3.68
C VAL A 210 12.15 10.27 5.15
N SER A 211 11.83 11.54 5.41
CA SER A 211 11.46 11.99 6.75
C SER A 211 9.98 11.77 7.05
N SER A 212 9.10 11.96 6.07
CA SER A 212 7.66 11.67 6.17
C SER A 212 7.02 11.60 4.79
N TYR A 213 5.82 11.02 4.74
CA TYR A 213 4.94 11.06 3.61
C TYR A 213 3.76 12.01 3.82
N GLU A 214 3.21 12.49 2.71
CA GLU A 214 1.94 13.19 2.65
C GLU A 214 1.08 12.48 1.60
N LEU A 215 -0.12 12.06 1.99
CA LEU A 215 -1.08 11.45 1.07
C LEU A 215 -2.07 12.52 0.63
N GLN A 216 -2.23 12.67 -0.68
CA GLN A 216 -3.19 13.57 -1.29
C GLN A 216 -4.22 12.77 -2.07
N TYR A 217 -5.51 13.11 -1.96
CA TYR A 217 -6.54 12.45 -2.74
C TYR A 217 -7.69 13.37 -3.16
N THR A 218 -8.34 13.02 -4.27
CA THR A 218 -9.52 13.72 -4.80
C THR A 218 -10.45 12.74 -5.51
N ILE A 219 -11.74 13.08 -5.60
CA ILE A 219 -12.71 12.34 -6.42
C ILE A 219 -12.32 12.47 -7.90
N PHE A 220 -12.41 11.36 -8.64
CA PHE A 220 -12.24 11.34 -10.09
C PHE A 220 -13.56 11.71 -10.79
N THR A 221 -13.57 12.83 -11.52
CA THR A 221 -14.79 13.37 -12.15
C THR A 221 -14.87 13.15 -13.67
N GLY A 222 -14.24 12.11 -14.21
CA GLY A 222 -14.27 11.85 -15.66
C GLY A 222 -13.53 12.92 -16.48
N GLN A 223 -14.07 13.30 -17.65
CA GLN A 223 -13.46 14.16 -18.71
C GLN A 223 -12.95 15.57 -18.29
N ALA A 224 -12.96 15.92 -17.00
CA ALA A 224 -12.13 17.02 -16.54
C ALA A 224 -10.67 16.62 -16.73
N ASN A 225 -10.00 17.20 -17.74
CA ASN A 225 -8.57 17.01 -18.02
C ASN A 225 -7.82 16.91 -16.69
N PHE A 226 -7.15 15.79 -16.43
CA PHE A 226 -6.32 15.54 -15.25
C PHE A 226 -5.41 16.75 -14.92
N ILE A 227 -5.00 17.47 -15.97
CA ILE A 227 -4.21 18.71 -15.94
C ILE A 227 -4.91 19.86 -15.19
N SER A 228 -6.24 20.00 -15.27
CA SER A 228 -7.00 21.04 -14.55
C SER A 228 -7.07 20.78 -13.04
N LEU A 229 -7.22 19.51 -12.62
CA LEU A 229 -7.26 19.13 -11.19
C LEU A 229 -5.86 19.15 -10.55
N TYR A 230 -4.81 18.84 -11.32
CA TYR A 230 -3.43 18.95 -10.85
C TYR A 230 -3.05 20.41 -10.52
N ASN A 231 -3.63 21.39 -11.22
CA ASN A 231 -3.35 22.82 -11.01
C ASN A 231 -4.27 23.51 -9.99
N SER A 232 -5.37 22.86 -9.58
CA SER A 232 -6.28 23.35 -8.52
C SER A 232 -5.86 22.79 -7.17
N MET A 233 -4.89 23.45 -6.52
CA MET A 233 -4.36 23.05 -5.21
C MET A 233 -5.45 22.94 -4.12
N ASP A 234 -6.59 23.62 -4.29
CA ASP A 234 -7.70 23.66 -3.32
C ASP A 234 -8.68 22.47 -3.41
N SER A 235 -8.52 21.57 -4.39
CA SER A 235 -9.43 20.43 -4.60
C SER A 235 -8.96 19.13 -3.97
N TRP A 236 -7.73 19.08 -3.46
CA TRP A 236 -7.14 17.88 -2.89
C TRP A 236 -7.33 17.83 -1.37
N MET A 237 -7.74 16.67 -0.88
CA MET A 237 -7.69 16.35 0.54
C MET A 237 -6.27 15.91 0.88
N ILE A 238 -5.69 16.46 1.95
CA ILE A 238 -4.29 16.25 2.31
C ILE A 238 -4.18 15.63 3.70
N VAL A 239 -3.43 14.53 3.78
CA VAL A 239 -3.06 13.86 5.03
C VAL A 239 -1.53 13.96 5.20
N PRO A 240 -1.04 14.92 5.99
CA PRO A 240 0.40 15.13 6.17
C PRO A 240 1.00 14.21 7.25
N ASN A 241 2.34 14.19 7.31
CA ASN A 241 3.14 13.61 8.41
C ASN A 241 2.96 12.10 8.63
N ILE A 242 2.71 11.34 7.56
CA ILE A 242 2.61 9.88 7.63
C ILE A 242 4.02 9.29 7.75
N LYS A 243 4.24 8.41 8.73
CA LYS A 243 5.55 7.75 8.97
C LYS A 243 5.60 6.31 8.47
N GLN A 244 4.45 5.75 8.12
CA GLN A 244 4.31 4.40 7.62
C GLN A 244 4.25 4.43 6.08
N ASN A 245 4.44 3.27 5.46
CA ASN A 245 4.32 3.11 4.00
C ASN A 245 2.90 2.77 3.54
N HIS A 246 1.92 3.04 4.40
CA HIS A 246 0.51 2.88 4.07
C HIS A 246 -0.34 3.83 4.90
N TYR A 247 -1.54 4.10 4.42
CA TYR A 247 -2.53 4.88 5.15
C TYR A 247 -3.95 4.52 4.71
N THR A 248 -4.86 4.41 5.68
CA THR A 248 -6.28 4.18 5.44
C THR A 248 -7.05 5.48 5.49
N VAL A 249 -7.62 5.88 4.36
CA VAL A 249 -8.55 7.00 4.26
C VAL A 249 -9.97 6.50 4.57
N HIS A 250 -10.69 7.24 5.41
CA HIS A 250 -12.05 6.91 5.86
C HIS A 250 -13.06 7.96 5.39
N GLY A 251 -14.34 7.57 5.37
CA GLY A 251 -15.44 8.49 5.01
C GLY A 251 -15.51 8.83 3.53
N LEU A 252 -15.00 7.93 2.68
CA LEU A 252 -15.09 8.05 1.23
C LEU A 252 -16.51 7.72 0.76
N GLN A 253 -16.93 8.29 -0.37
CA GLN A 253 -18.19 7.96 -1.02
C GLN A 253 -18.10 6.57 -1.62
N SER A 254 -19.16 5.77 -1.48
CA SER A 254 -19.22 4.41 -2.03
C SER A 254 -19.32 4.40 -3.55
N GLY A 255 -18.84 3.33 -4.18
CA GLY A 255 -18.87 3.18 -5.64
C GLY A 255 -18.10 4.25 -6.42
N THR A 256 -17.27 5.04 -5.76
CA THR A 256 -16.65 6.25 -6.30
C THR A 256 -15.17 6.01 -6.61
N ARG A 257 -14.71 6.52 -7.75
CA ARG A 257 -13.29 6.46 -8.15
C ARG A 257 -12.55 7.67 -7.56
N TYR A 258 -11.35 7.43 -7.04
CA TYR A 258 -10.48 8.43 -6.44
C TYR A 258 -9.09 8.37 -7.06
N ILE A 259 -8.43 9.52 -7.12
CA ILE A 259 -7.01 9.63 -7.45
C ILE A 259 -6.25 9.81 -6.15
N PHE A 260 -5.21 9.02 -5.93
CA PHE A 260 -4.28 9.13 -4.82
C PHE A 260 -2.87 9.49 -5.31
N LEU A 261 -2.22 10.40 -4.61
CA LEU A 261 -0.83 10.79 -4.79
C LEU A 261 -0.11 10.69 -3.46
N VAL A 262 1.03 10.01 -3.44
CA VAL A 262 1.89 9.94 -2.26
C VAL A 262 3.09 10.84 -2.49
N LYS A 263 3.37 11.72 -1.56
CA LYS A 263 4.51 12.63 -1.61
C LYS A 263 5.52 12.24 -0.54
N ALA A 264 6.73 11.88 -0.95
CA ALA A 264 7.85 11.66 -0.04
C ALA A 264 8.54 13.00 0.25
N ILE A 265 8.85 13.26 1.52
CA ILE A 265 9.37 14.55 1.99
C ILE A 265 10.59 14.33 2.88
N ASN A 266 11.64 15.13 2.67
CA ASN A 266 12.78 15.26 3.56
C ASN A 266 13.25 16.72 3.64
N GLN A 267 14.39 16.97 4.30
CA GLN A 267 14.91 18.34 4.48
C GLN A 267 15.32 19.02 3.15
N ALA A 268 15.66 18.25 2.11
CA ALA A 268 16.08 18.77 0.81
C ALA A 268 14.90 19.03 -0.15
N GLY A 269 13.72 18.49 0.14
CA GLY A 269 12.52 18.77 -0.64
C GLY A 269 11.54 17.60 -0.65
N SER A 270 10.82 17.47 -1.77
CA SER A 270 9.80 16.44 -1.93
C SER A 270 9.65 15.97 -3.37
N ARG A 271 9.09 14.76 -3.52
CA ARG A 271 8.72 14.15 -4.80
C ARG A 271 7.39 13.43 -4.66
N ASN A 272 6.58 13.49 -5.72
CA ASN A 272 5.27 12.84 -5.79
C ASN A 272 5.41 11.49 -6.51
N SER A 273 4.60 10.52 -6.12
CA SER A 273 4.35 9.31 -6.89
C SER A 273 3.63 9.62 -8.19
N GLU A 274 3.59 8.63 -9.07
CA GLU A 274 2.56 8.57 -10.11
C GLU A 274 1.16 8.49 -9.45
N PRO A 275 0.11 9.03 -10.10
CA PRO A 275 -1.26 8.99 -9.59
C PRO A 275 -1.82 7.57 -9.62
N ALA A 276 -2.26 7.06 -8.48
CA ALA A 276 -2.96 5.78 -8.38
C ALA A 276 -4.48 5.99 -8.45
N ARG A 277 -5.17 5.15 -9.21
CA ARG A 277 -6.63 5.25 -9.38
C ARG A 277 -7.30 4.11 -8.64
N LEU A 278 -7.89 4.41 -7.50
CA LEU A 278 -8.51 3.40 -6.64
C LEU A 278 -10.01 3.69 -6.53
N LYS A 279 -10.83 2.64 -6.40
CA LYS A 279 -12.29 2.75 -6.33
C LYS A 279 -12.80 2.15 -5.03
N THR A 280 -13.75 2.82 -4.38
CA THR A 280 -14.49 2.24 -3.26
C THR A 280 -15.50 1.21 -3.77
N ASN A 281 -15.76 0.18 -2.95
CA ASN A 281 -16.74 -0.85 -3.29
C ASN A 281 -18.17 -0.29 -3.27
N SER A 282 -19.09 -1.08 -3.82
CA SER A 282 -20.52 -0.74 -3.81
C SER A 282 -21.06 -0.59 -2.39
N GLN A 283 -22.08 0.25 -2.21
CA GLN A 283 -22.74 0.42 -0.93
C GLN A 283 -23.48 -0.88 -0.54
N PRO A 284 -23.11 -1.56 0.56
CA PRO A 284 -23.86 -2.72 1.04
C PRO A 284 -25.25 -2.29 1.51
N PHE A 285 -26.25 -3.12 1.23
CA PHE A 285 -27.64 -2.90 1.62
C PHE A 285 -28.35 -4.22 1.96
N LYS A 286 -29.47 -4.09 2.66
CA LYS A 286 -30.37 -5.18 3.07
C LYS A 286 -31.80 -4.85 2.68
N LEU A 287 -32.67 -5.84 2.61
CA LEU A 287 -34.11 -5.64 2.46
C LEU A 287 -34.68 -4.97 3.71
N ASP A 288 -35.45 -3.91 3.53
CA ASP A 288 -36.16 -3.23 4.62
C ASP A 288 -37.49 -3.93 4.95
N PRO A 289 -37.64 -4.55 6.15
CA PRO A 289 -38.88 -5.20 6.55
C PRO A 289 -40.09 -4.25 6.68
N LYS A 290 -39.84 -2.94 6.83
CA LYS A 290 -40.89 -1.91 6.88
C LYS A 290 -41.50 -1.67 5.50
N MET A 291 -40.68 -1.73 4.46
CA MET A 291 -41.10 -1.54 3.07
C MET A 291 -41.56 -2.85 2.41
N ALA A 292 -41.31 -4.02 3.00
CA ALA A 292 -41.64 -5.32 2.41
C ALA A 292 -43.12 -5.70 2.45
N HIS A 293 -43.69 -6.30 1.41
CA HIS A 293 -45.08 -6.75 1.38
C HIS A 293 -45.38 -7.76 2.51
N LYS A 294 -46.58 -7.73 3.08
CA LYS A 294 -46.97 -8.56 4.25
C LYS A 294 -46.85 -10.08 4.03
N LYS A 295 -47.02 -10.54 2.80
CA LYS A 295 -46.87 -11.94 2.36
C LYS A 295 -45.41 -12.34 2.08
N LEU A 296 -44.44 -11.48 2.40
CA LEU A 296 -43.03 -11.83 2.32
C LEU A 296 -42.50 -12.12 3.71
N LYS A 297 -41.69 -13.18 3.79
CA LYS A 297 -40.80 -13.44 4.90
C LYS A 297 -39.40 -13.01 4.48
N ILE A 298 -38.80 -12.11 5.26
CA ILE A 298 -37.40 -11.72 5.09
C ILE A 298 -36.56 -12.52 6.09
N SER A 299 -35.40 -13.01 5.64
CA SER A 299 -34.43 -13.71 6.50
C SER A 299 -33.85 -12.79 7.58
N ASN A 300 -33.28 -13.38 8.63
CA ASN A 300 -32.73 -12.61 9.75
C ASN A 300 -31.56 -11.69 9.35
N ASP A 301 -30.77 -12.10 8.35
CA ASP A 301 -29.68 -11.29 7.80
C ASP A 301 -30.17 -10.15 6.87
N GLY A 302 -31.44 -10.16 6.47
CA GLY A 302 -32.04 -9.18 5.57
C GLY A 302 -31.66 -9.35 4.10
N LEU A 303 -31.07 -10.49 3.71
CA LEU A 303 -30.55 -10.71 2.35
C LEU A 303 -31.43 -11.64 1.50
N GLN A 304 -32.39 -12.34 2.10
CA GLN A 304 -33.29 -13.23 1.40
C GLN A 304 -34.75 -12.82 1.63
N MET A 305 -35.55 -12.88 0.58
CA MET A 305 -37.01 -12.81 0.70
C MET A 305 -37.66 -14.03 0.07
N GLU A 306 -38.68 -14.54 0.75
CA GLU A 306 -39.48 -15.68 0.32
C GLU A 306 -40.95 -15.36 0.47
N LYS A 307 -41.77 -15.89 -0.43
CA LYS A 307 -43.22 -15.81 -0.29
C LYS A 307 -43.70 -16.69 0.86
N ASP A 308 -44.35 -16.08 1.83
CA ASP A 308 -45.02 -16.76 2.92
C ASP A 308 -46.47 -17.08 2.53
N GLU A 309 -46.73 -18.33 2.16
CA GLU A 309 -48.08 -18.80 1.81
C GLU A 309 -49.03 -18.82 3.02
N SER A 310 -48.50 -18.80 4.25
CA SER A 310 -49.27 -18.90 5.50
C SER A 310 -49.57 -17.54 6.17
N SER A 311 -49.08 -16.44 5.60
CA SER A 311 -49.15 -15.11 6.22
C SER A 311 -50.60 -14.60 6.37
N LEU A 312 -51.07 -14.49 7.62
CA LEU A 312 -52.30 -13.79 8.03
C LEU A 312 -52.03 -12.38 8.60
N LYS A 313 -50.80 -11.86 8.47
CA LYS A 313 -50.37 -10.61 9.12
C LYS A 313 -51.14 -9.39 8.60
N LYS A 314 -51.88 -8.71 9.49
CA LYS A 314 -52.41 -7.35 9.26
C LYS A 314 -51.34 -6.35 9.68
N SER A 315 -50.90 -5.50 8.76
CA SER A 315 -50.01 -4.38 9.05
C SER A 315 -50.40 -3.20 8.15
N HIS A 316 -50.53 -2.02 8.74
CA HIS A 316 -50.96 -0.78 8.09
C HIS A 316 -49.80 0.22 7.98
N THR A 317 -48.58 -0.23 7.70
CA THR A 317 -47.46 0.69 7.42
C THR A 317 -47.63 1.28 6.00
N PRO A 318 -47.82 2.61 5.84
CA PRO A 318 -48.11 3.22 4.54
C PRO A 318 -47.00 3.03 3.50
N GLU A 319 -45.75 2.89 3.94
CA GLU A 319 -44.56 2.71 3.08
C GLU A 319 -44.44 1.30 2.48
N ARG A 320 -45.35 0.38 2.84
CA ARG A 320 -45.29 -1.03 2.46
C ARG A 320 -45.89 -1.27 1.08
N PHE A 321 -45.29 -2.20 0.32
CA PHE A 321 -45.96 -2.79 -0.83
C PHE A 321 -47.30 -3.41 -0.42
N SER A 322 -48.37 -3.05 -1.14
CA SER A 322 -49.76 -3.43 -0.85
C SER A 322 -50.50 -4.03 -2.06
N GLY A 323 -49.85 -4.07 -3.23
CA GLY A 323 -50.44 -4.57 -4.47
C GLY A 323 -50.84 -6.05 -4.41
N THR A 324 -52.01 -6.35 -4.96
CA THR A 324 -52.44 -7.72 -5.25
C THR A 324 -51.74 -8.21 -6.52
N GLY A 325 -51.06 -9.35 -6.49
CA GLY A 325 -50.41 -9.87 -7.71
C GLY A 325 -48.89 -9.69 -7.76
N CYS A 326 -48.27 -8.91 -6.88
CA CYS A 326 -46.83 -8.67 -6.84
C CYS A 326 -46.36 -8.35 -5.41
N TYR A 327 -45.53 -9.20 -4.85
CA TYR A 327 -45.04 -9.05 -3.48
C TYR A 327 -43.66 -8.40 -3.51
N GLY A 328 -43.63 -7.09 -3.23
CA GLY A 328 -42.42 -6.27 -3.34
C GLY A 328 -41.68 -6.05 -2.02
N ALA A 329 -40.39 -5.76 -2.10
CA ALA A 329 -39.55 -5.22 -1.04
C ALA A 329 -38.54 -4.21 -1.63
N ALA A 330 -38.00 -3.34 -0.79
CA ALA A 330 -36.99 -2.36 -1.18
C ALA A 330 -35.75 -2.51 -0.28
N GLY A 331 -34.60 -2.07 -0.79
CA GLY A 331 -33.39 -1.92 -0.01
C GLY A 331 -33.54 -0.82 1.06
N ASN A 332 -32.77 -0.94 2.13
CA ASN A 332 -32.73 0.04 3.23
C ASN A 332 -31.78 1.22 2.96
N VAL A 333 -31.20 1.30 1.76
CA VAL A 333 -30.25 2.33 1.33
C VAL A 333 -30.82 3.05 0.11
N PHE A 334 -30.62 4.36 0.08
CA PHE A 334 -30.88 5.21 -1.08
C PHE A 334 -29.52 5.68 -1.64
N ILE A 335 -29.34 5.47 -2.93
CA ILE A 335 -28.11 5.76 -3.68
C ILE A 335 -28.36 7.03 -4.50
N ASP A 336 -27.43 7.97 -4.42
CA ASP A 336 -27.52 9.30 -5.04
C ASP A 336 -26.24 9.76 -5.75
N SER A 337 -25.25 8.87 -5.85
CA SER A 337 -23.94 9.11 -6.46
C SER A 337 -23.23 7.78 -6.66
N GLY A 338 -22.18 7.78 -7.49
CA GLY A 338 -21.29 6.64 -7.65
C GLY A 338 -21.80 5.50 -8.54
N CYS A 339 -20.98 4.46 -8.64
CA CYS A 339 -21.23 3.28 -9.46
C CYS A 339 -21.30 2.03 -8.57
N HIS A 340 -22.48 1.41 -8.51
CA HIS A 340 -22.80 0.32 -7.59
C HIS A 340 -23.24 -0.93 -8.32
N TYR A 341 -22.72 -2.06 -7.88
CA TYR A 341 -23.03 -3.39 -8.38
C TYR A 341 -23.58 -4.29 -7.28
N TRP A 342 -24.62 -5.05 -7.62
CA TRP A 342 -25.13 -6.15 -6.79
C TRP A 342 -25.65 -7.27 -7.66
N GLU A 343 -25.71 -8.46 -7.09
CA GLU A 343 -26.25 -9.63 -7.75
C GLU A 343 -27.47 -10.16 -7.01
N VAL A 344 -28.40 -10.73 -7.77
CA VAL A 344 -29.59 -11.39 -7.23
C VAL A 344 -29.63 -12.84 -7.71
N VAL A 345 -29.58 -13.76 -6.77
CA VAL A 345 -29.78 -15.18 -7.02
C VAL A 345 -31.28 -15.45 -7.04
N VAL A 346 -31.81 -15.74 -8.23
CA VAL A 346 -33.24 -15.95 -8.49
C VAL A 346 -33.66 -17.42 -8.39
N GLY A 347 -32.70 -18.32 -8.24
CA GLY A 347 -32.94 -19.75 -8.02
C GLY A 347 -33.81 -20.37 -9.11
N SER A 348 -34.97 -20.91 -8.74
CA SER A 348 -35.95 -21.45 -9.68
C SER A 348 -37.21 -20.58 -9.81
N SER A 349 -37.18 -19.34 -9.32
CA SER A 349 -38.30 -18.40 -9.46
C SER A 349 -38.52 -18.08 -10.94
N THR A 350 -39.79 -18.12 -11.35
CA THR A 350 -40.20 -17.86 -12.75
C THR A 350 -40.97 -16.55 -12.88
N TRP A 351 -41.17 -15.84 -11.77
CA TRP A 351 -41.95 -14.61 -11.71
C TRP A 351 -41.33 -13.64 -10.70
N TYR A 352 -40.54 -12.71 -11.22
CA TYR A 352 -39.85 -11.68 -10.44
C TYR A 352 -39.64 -10.40 -11.24
N ALA A 353 -39.43 -9.27 -10.54
CA ALA A 353 -38.89 -8.04 -11.09
C ALA A 353 -37.81 -7.48 -10.17
N ILE A 354 -36.69 -7.04 -10.74
CA ILE A 354 -35.48 -6.61 -10.02
C ILE A 354 -34.96 -5.35 -10.70
N GLY A 355 -34.62 -4.33 -9.92
CA GLY A 355 -33.99 -3.12 -10.46
C GLY A 355 -33.94 -2.02 -9.41
N VAL A 356 -34.25 -0.79 -9.81
CA VAL A 356 -34.23 0.38 -8.93
C VAL A 356 -35.52 1.19 -9.03
N ALA A 357 -35.84 1.92 -7.96
CA ALA A 357 -36.96 2.82 -7.94
C ALA A 357 -36.70 4.04 -7.05
N TYR A 358 -37.38 5.14 -7.33
CA TYR A 358 -37.46 6.26 -6.40
C TYR A 358 -38.28 5.90 -5.16
N LYS A 359 -38.04 6.62 -4.06
CA LYS A 359 -38.86 6.48 -2.83
C LYS A 359 -40.34 6.72 -3.09
N SER A 360 -40.67 7.65 -3.99
CA SER A 360 -42.01 8.03 -4.39
C SER A 360 -42.73 7.00 -5.27
N ALA A 361 -42.04 5.95 -5.73
CA ALA A 361 -42.64 4.95 -6.60
C ALA A 361 -43.88 4.29 -5.93
N PRO A 362 -45.03 4.25 -6.63
CA PRO A 362 -46.24 3.62 -6.13
C PRO A 362 -46.02 2.20 -5.62
N LYS A 363 -46.55 1.91 -4.42
CA LYS A 363 -46.37 0.63 -3.71
C LYS A 363 -47.56 -0.33 -3.87
N ASN A 364 -48.64 0.13 -4.51
CA ASN A 364 -49.89 -0.61 -4.73
C ASN A 364 -50.00 -1.24 -6.14
N GLU A 365 -49.00 -1.06 -7.01
CA GLU A 365 -48.97 -1.60 -8.37
C GLU A 365 -47.67 -2.38 -8.64
N TRP A 366 -47.52 -2.91 -9.85
CA TRP A 366 -46.32 -3.63 -10.26
C TRP A 366 -45.18 -2.66 -10.57
N ILE A 367 -43.97 -2.99 -10.11
CA ILE A 367 -42.77 -2.22 -10.40
C ILE A 367 -42.49 -2.27 -11.92
N GLY A 368 -42.09 -1.14 -12.50
CA GLY A 368 -41.92 -0.93 -13.94
C GLY A 368 -43.16 -0.40 -14.66
N LYS A 369 -44.34 -0.36 -14.00
CA LYS A 369 -45.56 0.25 -14.59
C LYS A 369 -45.61 1.78 -14.49
N ASN A 370 -44.88 2.36 -13.54
CA ASN A 370 -44.76 3.82 -13.38
C ASN A 370 -43.45 4.35 -13.98
N SER A 371 -43.37 5.68 -14.07
CA SER A 371 -42.18 6.43 -14.47
C SER A 371 -41.11 6.53 -13.38
N SER A 372 -41.31 5.94 -12.20
CA SER A 372 -40.42 6.04 -11.03
C SER A 372 -39.68 4.74 -10.72
N SER A 373 -39.70 3.77 -11.65
CA SER A 373 -39.03 2.48 -11.49
C SER A 373 -38.56 1.91 -12.83
N TRP A 374 -37.41 1.22 -12.78
CA TRP A 374 -36.74 0.58 -13.90
C TRP A 374 -36.32 -0.81 -13.49
N VAL A 375 -36.85 -1.83 -14.15
CA VAL A 375 -36.66 -3.22 -13.72
C VAL A 375 -36.45 -4.18 -14.87
N PHE A 376 -35.60 -5.16 -14.63
CA PHE A 376 -35.56 -6.41 -15.37
C PHE A 376 -36.51 -7.41 -14.72
N SER A 377 -37.27 -8.13 -15.52
CA SER A 377 -38.32 -9.03 -15.05
C SER A 377 -38.34 -10.36 -15.79
N ARG A 378 -38.71 -11.41 -15.07
CA ARG A 378 -39.08 -12.70 -15.67
C ARG A 378 -40.55 -12.94 -15.46
N CYS A 379 -41.25 -13.28 -16.54
CA CYS A 379 -42.65 -13.71 -16.55
C CYS A 379 -42.73 -15.07 -17.24
N ASN A 380 -42.76 -16.12 -16.44
CA ASN A 380 -42.67 -17.50 -16.91
C ASN A 380 -41.36 -17.76 -17.70
N ASN A 381 -41.46 -17.88 -19.02
CA ASN A 381 -40.32 -18.11 -19.92
C ASN A 381 -39.82 -16.82 -20.59
N ASN A 382 -40.54 -15.71 -20.44
CA ASN A 382 -40.17 -14.45 -21.07
C ASN A 382 -39.35 -13.61 -20.10
N PHE A 383 -38.28 -13.02 -20.61
CA PHE A 383 -37.49 -12.02 -19.93
C PHE A 383 -37.77 -10.68 -20.60
N VAL A 384 -38.09 -9.68 -19.79
CA VAL A 384 -38.42 -8.34 -20.26
C VAL A 384 -37.80 -7.30 -19.35
N VAL A 385 -37.52 -6.14 -19.92
CA VAL A 385 -37.24 -4.93 -19.16
C VAL A 385 -38.49 -4.04 -19.18
N ARG A 386 -38.79 -3.40 -18.05
CA ARG A 386 -40.00 -2.61 -17.85
C ARG A 386 -39.70 -1.24 -17.26
N HIS A 387 -40.33 -0.23 -17.84
CA HIS A 387 -40.36 1.14 -17.34
C HIS A 387 -41.55 1.89 -17.92
N ASN A 388 -42.25 2.69 -17.12
CA ASN A 388 -43.33 3.57 -17.56
C ASN A 388 -44.40 2.84 -18.42
N ASN A 389 -44.80 1.65 -17.96
CA ASN A 389 -45.79 0.78 -18.61
C ASN A 389 -45.39 0.30 -20.02
N LYS A 390 -44.11 0.43 -20.39
CA LYS A 390 -43.52 -0.14 -21.60
C LYS A 390 -42.74 -1.39 -21.23
N GLU A 391 -42.81 -2.40 -22.10
CA GLU A 391 -42.06 -3.64 -21.96
C GLU A 391 -41.25 -3.90 -23.23
N MET A 392 -40.02 -4.37 -23.07
CA MET A 392 -39.16 -4.83 -24.16
C MET A 392 -38.65 -6.23 -23.83
N LEU A 393 -38.77 -7.16 -24.78
CA LEU A 393 -38.22 -8.52 -24.64
C LEU A 393 -36.69 -8.49 -24.66
N VAL A 394 -36.09 -9.30 -23.81
CA VAL A 394 -34.65 -9.49 -23.74
C VAL A 394 -34.35 -10.97 -23.94
N GLU A 395 -33.42 -11.29 -24.83
CA GLU A 395 -32.97 -12.65 -25.04
C GLU A 395 -32.06 -13.08 -23.90
N VAL A 396 -32.50 -14.09 -23.14
CA VAL A 396 -31.78 -14.59 -21.97
C VAL A 396 -31.82 -16.11 -21.97
N HIS A 397 -30.71 -16.72 -21.54
CA HIS A 397 -30.64 -18.16 -21.41
C HIS A 397 -31.70 -18.67 -20.40
N PRO A 398 -32.57 -19.65 -20.76
CA PRO A 398 -33.70 -20.06 -19.90
C PRO A 398 -33.30 -20.56 -18.50
N GLN A 399 -32.05 -21.01 -18.36
CA GLN A 399 -31.46 -21.51 -17.12
C GLN A 399 -30.74 -20.43 -16.29
N MET A 400 -30.86 -19.13 -16.62
CA MET A 400 -30.27 -18.06 -15.84
C MET A 400 -30.79 -18.10 -14.39
N LYS A 401 -29.85 -18.23 -13.44
CA LYS A 401 -30.14 -18.30 -11.99
C LYS A 401 -29.66 -17.07 -11.22
N ARG A 402 -28.94 -16.18 -11.89
CA ARG A 402 -28.36 -14.98 -11.29
C ARG A 402 -28.50 -13.80 -12.24
N LEU A 403 -28.82 -12.64 -11.68
CA LEU A 403 -28.88 -11.37 -12.40
C LEU A 403 -27.93 -10.39 -11.74
N GLY A 404 -27.01 -9.82 -12.51
CA GLY A 404 -26.17 -8.70 -12.09
C GLY A 404 -26.87 -7.39 -12.41
N VAL A 405 -26.79 -6.43 -11.50
CA VAL A 405 -27.35 -5.09 -11.66
C VAL A 405 -26.24 -4.08 -11.39
N LEU A 406 -25.98 -3.21 -12.36
CA LEU A 406 -25.02 -2.12 -12.28
C LEU A 406 -25.79 -0.80 -12.36
N LEU A 407 -25.77 -0.04 -11.28
CA LEU A 407 -26.26 1.34 -11.23
C LEU A 407 -25.05 2.27 -11.34
N ASP A 408 -24.88 2.92 -12.47
CA ASP A 408 -23.95 4.02 -12.62
C ASP A 408 -24.75 5.33 -12.50
N TYR A 409 -24.87 5.83 -11.27
CA TYR A 409 -25.67 7.00 -10.97
C TYR A 409 -25.05 8.25 -11.62
N ASP A 410 -23.71 8.36 -11.57
CA ASP A 410 -22.97 9.50 -12.10
C ASP A 410 -23.07 9.60 -13.63
N ASN A 411 -23.07 8.47 -14.33
CA ASN A 411 -23.24 8.43 -15.78
C ASN A 411 -24.69 8.18 -16.24
N ASN A 412 -25.68 8.27 -15.34
CA ASN A 412 -27.09 8.15 -15.69
C ASN A 412 -27.46 6.81 -16.36
N ALA A 413 -26.86 5.70 -15.95
CA ALA A 413 -27.08 4.39 -16.57
C ALA A 413 -27.47 3.30 -15.55
N LEU A 414 -28.43 2.46 -15.93
CA LEU A 414 -28.78 1.23 -15.21
C LEU A 414 -28.67 0.03 -16.14
N SER A 415 -27.68 -0.83 -15.87
CA SER A 415 -27.35 -1.97 -16.72
C SER A 415 -27.60 -3.30 -16.02
N PHE A 416 -28.05 -4.29 -16.79
CA PHE A 416 -28.35 -5.64 -16.34
C PHE A 416 -27.46 -6.65 -17.06
N TYR A 417 -26.98 -7.65 -16.31
CA TYR A 417 -26.03 -8.65 -16.79
C TYR A 417 -26.43 -10.06 -16.39
N ASP A 418 -26.07 -11.04 -17.20
CA ASP A 418 -25.93 -12.43 -16.78
C ASP A 418 -24.47 -12.65 -16.37
N PRO A 419 -24.15 -12.61 -15.06
CA PRO A 419 -22.77 -12.70 -14.60
C PRO A 419 -22.14 -14.08 -14.84
N ALA A 420 -22.95 -15.14 -14.97
CA ALA A 420 -22.41 -16.49 -15.23
C ALA A 420 -21.84 -16.61 -16.65
N ASN A 421 -22.40 -15.86 -17.60
CA ASN A 421 -22.01 -15.85 -19.00
C ASN A 421 -21.27 -14.57 -19.40
N SER A 422 -21.01 -13.66 -18.45
CA SER A 422 -20.45 -12.31 -18.70
C SER A 422 -21.19 -11.56 -19.81
N LEU A 423 -22.52 -11.74 -19.88
CA LEU A 423 -23.34 -11.22 -20.96
C LEU A 423 -24.09 -9.96 -20.50
N HIS A 424 -23.95 -8.87 -21.25
CA HIS A 424 -24.81 -7.70 -21.11
C HIS A 424 -26.22 -8.00 -21.64
N LEU A 425 -27.24 -7.69 -20.85
CA LEU A 425 -28.63 -7.97 -21.18
C LEU A 425 -29.37 -6.72 -21.67
N HIS A 426 -29.23 -5.60 -20.94
CA HIS A 426 -29.89 -4.35 -21.26
C HIS A 426 -29.31 -3.18 -20.45
N THR A 427 -29.39 -1.96 -21.00
CA THR A 427 -29.12 -0.70 -20.29
C THR A 427 -30.27 0.28 -20.47
N PHE A 428 -30.74 0.83 -19.36
CA PHE A 428 -31.55 2.05 -19.38
C PHE A 428 -30.65 3.26 -19.22
N GLU A 429 -30.77 4.21 -20.14
CA GLU A 429 -30.28 5.58 -19.97
C GLU A 429 -31.33 6.35 -19.16
N VAL A 430 -30.98 6.76 -17.94
CA VAL A 430 -31.88 7.35 -16.95
C VAL A 430 -31.26 8.60 -16.36
N SER A 431 -31.84 9.76 -16.65
CA SER A 431 -31.51 10.99 -15.93
C SER A 431 -32.06 10.93 -14.51
N PHE A 432 -31.25 10.47 -13.56
CA PHE A 432 -31.66 10.37 -12.17
C PHE A 432 -31.78 11.77 -11.57
N ILE A 433 -32.95 12.07 -10.97
CA ILE A 433 -33.23 13.39 -10.36
C ILE A 433 -33.34 13.33 -8.83
N LEU A 434 -33.42 12.12 -8.29
CA LEU A 434 -33.57 11.84 -6.86
C LEU A 434 -32.78 10.56 -6.51
N PRO A 435 -32.48 10.33 -5.23
CA PRO A 435 -31.90 9.06 -4.80
C PRO A 435 -32.79 7.87 -5.14
N VAL A 436 -32.19 6.78 -5.63
CA VAL A 436 -32.88 5.52 -5.96
C VAL A 436 -32.54 4.45 -4.94
N CYS A 437 -33.45 3.50 -4.71
CA CYS A 437 -33.17 2.32 -3.91
C CYS A 437 -33.29 1.04 -4.76
N PRO A 438 -32.48 0.00 -4.48
CA PRO A 438 -32.71 -1.32 -5.02
C PRO A 438 -34.12 -1.82 -4.70
N THR A 439 -34.80 -2.40 -5.66
CA THR A 439 -36.18 -2.85 -5.49
C THR A 439 -36.44 -4.19 -6.15
N PHE A 440 -37.29 -4.99 -5.50
CA PHE A 440 -37.46 -6.40 -5.81
C PHE A 440 -38.92 -6.79 -5.66
N THR A 441 -39.47 -7.57 -6.59
CA THR A 441 -40.74 -8.27 -6.42
C THR A 441 -40.61 -9.74 -6.77
N ILE A 442 -41.42 -10.57 -6.09
CA ILE A 442 -41.65 -11.97 -6.47
C ILE A 442 -43.13 -12.31 -6.47
N TRP A 443 -43.45 -13.35 -7.23
CA TRP A 443 -44.73 -14.06 -7.13
C TRP A 443 -44.58 -15.47 -6.56
N ASN A 444 -43.45 -16.13 -6.79
CA ASN A 444 -43.18 -17.48 -6.33
C ASN A 444 -41.75 -17.65 -5.80
N LYS A 445 -41.59 -18.59 -4.86
CA LYS A 445 -40.31 -19.04 -4.30
C LYS A 445 -39.59 -17.92 -3.54
N SER A 446 -38.28 -17.74 -3.78
CA SER A 446 -37.43 -16.80 -3.05
C SER A 446 -36.38 -16.15 -3.94
N LEU A 447 -35.85 -15.01 -3.49
CA LEU A 447 -34.66 -14.33 -4.02
C LEU A 447 -33.64 -14.16 -2.90
N MET A 448 -32.36 -14.19 -3.26
CA MET A 448 -31.25 -13.85 -2.36
C MET A 448 -30.38 -12.75 -2.99
N ILE A 449 -29.99 -11.76 -2.20
CA ILE A 449 -29.23 -10.59 -2.60
C ILE A 449 -27.78 -10.75 -2.17
N LEU A 450 -26.87 -10.43 -3.09
CA LEU A 450 -25.44 -10.28 -2.85
C LEU A 450 -25.10 -8.80 -3.08
N SER A 451 -25.07 -8.01 -2.01
CA SER A 451 -24.82 -6.56 -2.04
C SER A 451 -23.38 -6.22 -1.65
N GLY A 452 -22.94 -5.00 -1.96
CA GLY A 452 -21.59 -4.53 -1.63
C GLY A 452 -20.48 -5.15 -2.47
N LEU A 453 -20.82 -5.75 -3.60
CA LEU A 453 -19.86 -6.39 -4.50
C LEU A 453 -19.05 -5.33 -5.27
N PRO A 454 -17.77 -5.57 -5.56
CA PRO A 454 -17.07 -4.80 -6.58
C PRO A 454 -17.74 -5.03 -7.95
N ALA A 455 -17.65 -4.05 -8.84
CA ALA A 455 -18.05 -4.26 -10.23
C ALA A 455 -17.13 -5.33 -10.85
N PRO A 456 -17.66 -6.35 -11.53
CA PRO A 456 -16.84 -7.36 -12.20
C PRO A 456 -15.92 -6.76 -13.26
N ASP A 457 -14.71 -7.32 -13.40
CA ASP A 457 -13.69 -6.85 -14.35
C ASP A 457 -14.19 -6.81 -15.81
N PHE A 458 -15.13 -7.68 -16.18
CA PHE A 458 -15.71 -7.71 -17.54
C PHE A 458 -16.62 -6.50 -17.85
N ILE A 459 -17.01 -5.73 -16.83
CA ILE A 459 -17.84 -4.52 -16.97
C ILE A 459 -16.98 -3.27 -17.20
N ASP A 460 -15.73 -3.26 -16.71
CA ASP A 460 -14.82 -2.11 -16.75
C ASP A 460 -13.99 -2.05 -18.06
N TYR A 461 -14.59 -1.87 -19.24
CA TYR A 461 -13.88 -1.36 -20.44
C TYR A 461 -14.82 -0.62 -21.41
N PRO A 462 -14.66 0.71 -21.55
CA PRO A 462 -14.44 1.26 -22.89
C PRO A 462 -13.43 2.44 -22.87
N GLU A 463 -12.13 2.17 -22.67
CA GLU A 463 -11.07 3.17 -22.93
C GLU A 463 -9.94 2.65 -23.86
N GLN A 464 -10.09 1.45 -24.48
CA GLN A 464 -9.09 0.90 -25.42
C GLN A 464 -9.55 0.78 -26.88
N GLN A 465 -10.53 1.57 -27.32
CA GLN A 465 -10.85 1.72 -28.75
C GLN A 465 -10.64 3.16 -29.23
N GLU A 466 -9.43 3.68 -29.03
CA GLU A 466 -8.89 4.69 -29.95
C GLU A 466 -7.58 4.17 -30.56
N CYS A 467 -7.53 4.28 -31.90
CA CYS A 467 -6.35 4.15 -32.76
C CYS A 467 -5.81 2.74 -33.06
N ASN A 468 -6.48 2.06 -34.00
CA ASN A 468 -5.77 1.31 -35.05
C ASN A 468 -6.62 1.16 -36.33
N CYS A 469 -7.06 2.28 -36.90
CA CYS A 469 -7.38 2.32 -38.33
C CYS A 469 -6.23 3.02 -39.05
N ARG A 470 -5.20 2.24 -39.41
CA ARG A 470 -4.30 2.64 -40.50
C ARG A 470 -5.13 2.72 -41.78
N PRO A 471 -4.85 3.66 -42.71
CA PRO A 471 -5.51 3.66 -44.01
C PRO A 471 -5.03 2.42 -44.77
N GLN A 472 -5.90 1.42 -44.91
CA GLN A 472 -5.65 0.37 -45.90
C GLN A 472 -5.95 0.94 -47.28
N GLU A 473 -4.88 1.10 -48.05
CA GLU A 473 -4.89 1.33 -49.48
C GLU A 473 -5.77 0.27 -50.17
N SER A 474 -6.66 0.75 -51.04
CA SER A 474 -7.52 -0.07 -51.88
C SER A 474 -6.69 -0.84 -52.91
N PRO A 475 -6.84 -2.18 -53.05
CA PRO A 475 -6.24 -2.93 -54.14
C PRO A 475 -7.25 -3.07 -55.28
N TYR A 476 -7.35 -2.05 -56.13
CA TYR A 476 -7.85 -2.24 -57.50
C TYR A 476 -6.87 -1.62 -58.47
N VAL A 477 -6.01 -2.47 -59.02
CA VAL A 477 -5.17 -2.15 -60.17
C VAL A 477 -5.60 -3.01 -61.36
N SER A 478 -5.71 -2.31 -62.49
CA SER A 478 -5.58 -2.77 -63.87
C SER A 478 -6.86 -3.13 -64.63
N GLY A 479 -7.20 -2.22 -65.53
CA GLY A 479 -7.89 -2.49 -66.79
C GLY A 479 -7.50 -1.41 -67.80
N MET A 480 -6.33 -1.55 -68.43
CA MET A 480 -5.88 -0.75 -69.58
C MET A 480 -6.96 -0.64 -70.66
N LYS A 481 -7.10 0.55 -71.27
CA LYS A 481 -7.08 0.71 -72.73
C LYS A 481 -6.81 2.15 -73.13
N ALA A 482 -5.84 2.30 -74.02
CA ALA A 482 -5.39 3.54 -74.64
C ALA A 482 -6.22 3.91 -75.88
N CYS A 483 -6.05 5.17 -76.30
CA CYS A 483 -6.44 5.80 -77.58
C CYS A 483 -7.95 6.06 -77.73
N HIS A 484 -8.43 7.26 -78.08
CA HIS A 484 -7.90 8.35 -78.89
C HIS A 484 -8.36 9.71 -78.39
#